data_AF-A0A3P7LEK2-F1
#
_entry.id   AF-A0A3P7LEK2-F1
#
_cell.length_a   1.000
_cell.length_b   1.000
_cell.length_c   1.000
_cell.angle_alpha   90.00
_cell.angle_beta   90.00
_cell.angle_gamma   90.00
#
_symmetry.space_group_name_H-M   'P 1'
#
loop_
_entity.id
_entity.type
_entity.pdbx_description
1 polymer ?
#
loop_
_entity_poly.entity_id
_entity_poly.type
_entity_poly.pdbx_seq_one_letter_code
_entity_poly.pdbx_strand_id
1 'polypeptide(L)'
;MVSFDVASLFTSIPQDLAVETVELLLRSKYDATANRLRHAQILQLLKFCLRTYFTFDGIIYEQVKGASMGSSISGRIAGAVLQRLESLVFQQHRPKFWARYVGDTFVVIEPDHVLTFKESFNSIPSDIQFTREGEENNQLAFLHFLIFRKDCGSLL
;
A
#
# COMPACT_ATOMS: atom_id res chain seq x y z
N MET A 1 13.96 -6.80 14.05
CA MET A 1 12.73 -6.90 13.24
C MET A 1 11.97 -5.60 13.40
N VAL A 2 11.15 -5.23 12.43
CA VAL A 2 10.32 -4.03 12.51
C VAL A 2 9.03 -4.27 11.75
N SER A 3 7.93 -3.75 12.29
CA SER A 3 6.63 -3.71 11.63
C SER A 3 6.35 -2.28 11.17
N PHE A 4 5.74 -2.14 9.99
CA PHE A 4 5.16 -0.87 9.56
C PHE A 4 3.70 -1.08 9.19
N ASP A 5 2.83 -0.14 9.54
CA ASP A 5 1.44 -0.09 9.10
C ASP A 5 1.17 1.20 8.31
N VAL A 6 0.26 1.14 7.35
CA VAL A 6 -0.15 2.30 6.55
C VAL A 6 -1.34 2.98 7.20
N ALA A 7 -1.10 4.16 7.75
CA ALA A 7 -2.14 4.95 8.40
C ALA A 7 -3.30 5.23 7.43
N SER A 8 -4.49 4.79 7.83
CA SER A 8 -5.76 5.04 7.13
C SER A 8 -5.71 4.69 5.63
N LEU A 9 -5.10 3.55 5.28
CA LEU A 9 -4.74 3.13 3.91
C LEU A 9 -5.74 3.53 2.82
N PHE A 10 -7.01 3.14 2.95
CA PHE A 10 -7.98 3.40 1.89
C PHE A 10 -8.25 4.89 1.70
N THR A 11 -8.40 5.63 2.80
CA THR A 11 -8.67 7.07 2.76
C THR A 11 -7.42 7.91 2.45
N SER A 12 -6.22 7.34 2.58
CA SER A 12 -4.95 8.03 2.30
C SER A 12 -4.48 7.91 0.84
N ILE A 13 -4.99 6.96 0.06
CA ILE A 13 -4.55 6.79 -1.34
C ILE A 13 -5.01 7.95 -2.23
N PRO A 14 -4.09 8.71 -2.85
CA PRO A 14 -4.46 9.72 -3.84
C PRO A 14 -5.07 9.05 -5.08
N GLN A 15 -6.23 9.54 -5.53
CA GLN A 15 -6.93 8.97 -6.68
C GLN A 15 -6.11 9.10 -7.98
N ASP A 16 -5.40 10.21 -8.15
CA ASP A 16 -4.53 10.40 -9.31
C ASP A 16 -3.37 9.40 -9.32
N LEU A 17 -2.76 9.13 -8.17
CA LEU A 17 -1.71 8.11 -8.03
C LEU A 17 -2.25 6.72 -8.34
N ALA A 18 -3.48 6.41 -7.91
CA ALA A 18 -4.15 5.15 -8.24
C ALA A 18 -4.36 5.00 -9.75
N VAL A 19 -4.88 6.03 -10.42
CA VAL A 19 -5.10 6.03 -11.87
C VAL A 19 -3.79 5.87 -12.63
N GLU A 20 -2.76 6.64 -12.27
CA GLU A 20 -1.42 6.56 -12.89
C GLU A 20 -0.81 5.16 -12.71
N THR A 21 -0.94 4.58 -11.51
CA THR A 21 -0.44 3.24 -11.22
C THR A 21 -1.11 2.18 -12.10
N VAL A 22 -2.44 2.26 -12.24
CA VAL A 22 -3.17 1.34 -13.13
C VAL A 22 -2.80 1.57 -14.59
N GLU A 23 -2.60 2.81 -15.03
CA GLU A 23 -2.15 3.10 -16.38
C GLU A 23 -0.80 2.44 -16.70
N LEU A 24 0.17 2.52 -15.78
CA LEU A 24 1.46 1.86 -15.92
C LEU A 24 1.34 0.33 -15.97
N LEU A 25 0.45 -0.25 -15.16
CA LEU A 25 0.17 -1.69 -15.18
C LEU A 25 -0.47 -2.13 -16.50
N LEU A 26 -1.42 -1.36 -17.02
CA LEU A 26 -2.03 -1.64 -18.32
C LEU A 26 -0.98 -1.60 -19.43
N ARG A 27 -0.13 -0.57 -19.46
CA ARG A 27 0.94 -0.45 -20.47
C ARG A 27 1.93 -1.63 -20.44
N SER A 28 2.20 -2.19 -19.27
CA SER A 28 3.22 -3.24 -19.10
C SER A 28 2.68 -4.66 -19.23
N LYS A 29 1.41 -4.90 -18.94
CA LYS A 29 0.84 -6.27 -18.83
C LYS A 29 -0.42 -6.50 -19.67
N TYR A 30 -1.09 -5.45 -20.14
CA TYR A 30 -2.35 -5.58 -20.85
C TYR A 30 -2.15 -5.62 -22.36
N ASP A 31 -2.58 -6.70 -22.98
CA ASP A 31 -2.61 -6.82 -24.44
C ASP A 31 -3.91 -6.22 -24.99
N ALA A 32 -3.82 -5.02 -25.55
CA ALA A 32 -4.97 -4.33 -26.14
C ALA A 32 -5.49 -4.99 -27.42
N THR A 33 -4.72 -5.87 -28.07
CA THR A 33 -5.15 -6.59 -29.29
C THR A 33 -5.98 -7.83 -28.97
N ALA A 34 -5.68 -8.48 -27.84
CA ALA A 34 -6.42 -9.64 -27.35
C ALA A 34 -7.71 -9.28 -26.59
N ASN A 35 -7.93 -8.00 -26.26
CA ASN A 35 -9.02 -7.57 -25.40
C ASN A 35 -9.95 -6.53 -26.04
N ARG A 36 -11.21 -6.53 -25.60
CA ARG A 36 -12.25 -5.64 -26.12
C ARG A 36 -12.14 -4.20 -25.62
N LEU A 37 -11.67 -4.00 -24.39
CA LEU A 37 -11.57 -2.68 -23.77
C LEU A 37 -10.19 -2.09 -24.03
N ARG A 38 -10.15 -0.84 -24.51
CA ARG A 38 -8.89 -0.11 -24.65
C ARG A 38 -8.46 0.48 -23.31
N HIS A 39 -7.18 0.79 -23.14
CA HIS A 39 -6.64 1.39 -21.92
C HIS A 39 -7.43 2.62 -21.47
N ALA A 40 -7.73 3.53 -22.41
CA ALA A 40 -8.50 4.74 -22.12
C ALA A 40 -9.88 4.46 -21.52
N GLN A 41 -10.58 3.42 -22.01
CA GLN A 41 -11.90 3.02 -21.49
C GLN A 41 -11.79 2.44 -20.09
N ILE A 42 -10.77 1.63 -19.82
CA ILE A 42 -10.51 1.06 -18.49
C ILE A 42 -10.21 2.18 -17.49
N LEU A 43 -9.36 3.14 -17.85
CA LEU A 43 -9.04 4.28 -17.00
C LEU A 43 -10.24 5.17 -16.74
N GLN A 44 -11.10 5.37 -17.74
CA GLN A 44 -12.35 6.11 -17.57
C GLN A 44 -13.30 5.40 -16.59
N LEU A 45 -13.45 4.08 -16.71
CA LEU A 45 -14.25 3.28 -15.77
C LEU A 45 -13.66 3.31 -14.36
N LEU A 46 -12.34 3.22 -14.23
CA LEU A 46 -11.67 3.33 -12.94
C LEU A 46 -11.97 4.69 -12.26
N LYS A 47 -11.82 5.80 -12.99
CA LYS A 47 -12.15 7.13 -12.46
C LYS A 47 -13.60 7.22 -12.00
N PHE A 48 -14.52 6.59 -12.73
CA PHE A 48 -15.91 6.51 -12.32
C PHE A 48 -16.08 5.69 -11.03
N CYS A 49 -15.44 4.52 -10.93
CA CYS A 49 -15.49 3.67 -9.74
C CYS A 49 -14.84 4.29 -8.49
N LEU A 50 -13.87 5.20 -8.66
CA LEU A 50 -13.23 5.91 -7.55
C LEU A 50 -14.10 7.07 -7.03
N ARG A 51 -15.05 7.58 -7.82
CA ARG A 51 -16.07 8.51 -7.32
C ARG A 51 -17.08 7.76 -6.48
N THR A 52 -17.08 8.04 -5.18
CA THR A 52 -18.02 7.43 -4.24
C THR A 52 -18.87 8.52 -3.61
N TYR A 53 -20.17 8.24 -3.52
CA TYR A 53 -21.13 9.06 -2.79
C TYR A 53 -21.68 8.26 -1.61
N PHE A 54 -21.92 8.91 -0.49
CA PHE A 54 -22.56 8.30 0.67
C PHE A 54 -23.56 9.27 1.30
N THR A 55 -24.52 8.73 2.04
CA THR A 55 -25.53 9.52 2.74
C THR A 55 -25.27 9.47 4.24
N PHE A 56 -25.27 10.63 4.88
CA PHE A 56 -25.24 10.75 6.33
C PHE A 56 -26.23 11.84 6.75
N ASP A 57 -27.10 11.52 7.70
CA ASP A 57 -28.17 12.43 8.17
C ASP A 57 -29.04 13.02 7.03
N GLY A 58 -29.37 12.18 6.04
CA GLY A 58 -30.15 12.59 4.87
C GLY A 58 -29.41 13.47 3.86
N ILE A 59 -28.16 13.85 4.13
CA ILE A 59 -27.32 14.65 3.24
C ILE A 59 -26.40 13.74 2.42
N ILE A 60 -26.31 14.00 1.11
CA ILE A 60 -25.41 13.28 0.20
C ILE A 60 -24.05 13.97 0.19
N TYR A 61 -22.99 13.19 0.40
CA TYR A 61 -21.60 13.63 0.37
C TYR A 61 -20.84 12.91 -0.74
N GLU A 62 -19.89 13.60 -1.34
CA GLU A 62 -18.89 13.01 -2.24
C GLU A 62 -17.59 12.76 -1.47
N GLN A 63 -17.05 11.55 -1.60
CA GLN A 63 -15.72 11.24 -1.10
C GLN A 63 -14.67 11.82 -2.07
N VAL A 64 -14.05 12.93 -1.66
CA VAL A 64 -13.06 13.65 -2.49
C VAL A 64 -11.63 13.12 -2.36
N LYS A 65 -11.35 12.29 -1.36
CA LYS A 65 -10.02 11.74 -1.08
C LYS A 65 -10.08 10.26 -0.76
N GLY A 66 -9.08 9.52 -1.21
CA GLY A 66 -8.99 8.09 -0.97
C GLY A 66 -9.82 7.25 -1.92
N ALA A 67 -9.70 5.94 -1.73
CA ALA A 67 -10.63 4.95 -2.22
C ALA A 67 -11.67 4.65 -1.12
N SER A 68 -12.91 4.35 -1.51
CA SER A 68 -13.97 4.03 -0.55
C SER A 68 -13.74 2.67 0.10
N MET A 69 -13.86 2.62 1.43
CA MET A 69 -13.86 1.36 2.16
C MET A 69 -15.11 0.55 1.78
N GLY A 70 -14.95 -0.73 1.52
CA GLY A 70 -16.05 -1.61 1.09
C GLY A 70 -16.29 -1.66 -0.42
N SER A 71 -15.66 -0.79 -1.21
CA SER A 71 -15.68 -0.94 -2.67
C SER A 71 -14.83 -2.14 -3.10
N SER A 72 -15.38 -2.94 -4.01
CA SER A 72 -14.77 -4.19 -4.50
C SER A 72 -13.43 -3.98 -5.22
N ILE A 73 -13.15 -2.77 -5.71
CA ILE A 73 -11.90 -2.43 -6.40
C ILE A 73 -10.86 -1.79 -5.47
N SER A 74 -11.26 -1.18 -4.35
CA SER A 74 -10.37 -0.43 -3.47
C SER A 74 -9.22 -1.26 -2.93
N GLY A 75 -9.46 -2.52 -2.54
CA GLY A 75 -8.42 -3.43 -2.07
C GLY A 75 -7.32 -3.67 -3.11
N ARG A 76 -7.71 -3.88 -4.37
CA ARG A 76 -6.75 -4.10 -5.47
C ARG A 76 -5.98 -2.83 -5.81
N ILE A 77 -6.64 -1.68 -5.79
CA ILE A 77 -6.01 -0.39 -6.05
C ILE A 77 -5.00 -0.04 -4.96
N ALA A 78 -5.38 -0.20 -3.69
CA ALA A 78 -4.48 -0.04 -2.56
C ALA A 78 -3.26 -0.95 -2.68
N GLY A 79 -3.48 -2.23 -2.96
CA GLY A 79 -2.40 -3.19 -3.19
C GLY A 79 -1.45 -2.79 -4.32
N ALA A 80 -1.99 -2.34 -5.45
CA ALA A 80 -1.19 -1.90 -6.61
C ALA A 80 -0.39 -0.64 -6.33
N VAL A 81 -0.98 0.36 -5.66
CA VAL A 81 -0.29 1.60 -5.26
C VAL A 81 0.86 1.26 -4.30
N LEU A 82 0.60 0.45 -3.27
CA LEU A 82 1.66 0.02 -2.35
C LEU A 82 2.76 -0.78 -3.07
N GLN A 83 2.43 -1.67 -4.00
CA GLN A 83 3.42 -2.38 -4.83
C GLN A 83 4.30 -1.43 -5.64
N ARG A 84 3.71 -0.37 -6.19
CA ARG A 84 4.47 0.66 -6.89
C ARG A 84 5.43 1.38 -5.93
N LEU A 85 4.97 1.79 -4.75
CA LEU A 85 5.83 2.44 -3.75
C LEU A 85 6.97 1.52 -3.30
N GLU A 86 6.65 0.25 -3.00
CA GLU A 86 7.63 -0.78 -2.68
C GLU A 86 8.70 -0.89 -3.77
N SER A 87 8.29 -0.93 -5.04
CA SER A 87 9.23 -1.03 -6.16
C SER A 87 10.18 0.16 -6.30
N LEU A 88 9.76 1.35 -5.84
CA LEU A 88 10.60 2.56 -5.84
C LEU A 88 11.58 2.52 -4.66
N VAL A 89 11.08 2.26 -3.45
CA VAL A 89 11.91 2.20 -2.23
C VAL A 89 12.93 1.07 -2.31
N PHE A 90 12.57 -0.07 -2.89
CA PHE A 90 13.45 -1.24 -3.01
C PHE A 90 14.64 -1.05 -3.97
N GLN A 91 14.65 0.03 -4.76
CA GLN A 91 15.82 0.40 -5.56
C GLN A 91 16.95 0.95 -4.71
N GLN A 92 16.62 1.63 -3.61
CA GLN A 92 17.58 2.29 -2.72
C GLN A 92 17.83 1.47 -1.45
N HIS A 93 16.83 0.74 -0.97
CA HIS A 93 16.93 -0.07 0.23
C HIS A 93 16.60 -1.52 -0.07
N ARG A 94 17.39 -2.45 0.49
CA ARG A 94 17.11 -3.88 0.35
C ARG A 94 16.93 -4.54 1.70
N PRO A 95 15.69 -4.67 2.21
CA PRO A 95 15.47 -5.44 3.42
C PRO A 95 15.88 -6.91 3.18
N LYS A 96 16.35 -7.57 4.22
CA LYS A 96 16.68 -9.02 4.20
C LYS A 96 15.41 -9.85 4.03
N PHE A 97 14.29 -9.36 4.56
CA PHE A 97 12.97 -9.97 4.41
C PHE A 97 11.89 -8.90 4.37
N TRP A 98 10.87 -9.12 3.54
CA TRP A 98 9.68 -8.29 3.44
C TRP A 98 8.44 -9.18 3.27
N ALA A 99 7.47 -9.01 4.14
CA ALA A 99 6.12 -9.54 3.98
C ALA A 99 5.11 -8.43 4.22
N ARG A 100 4.03 -8.41 3.43
CA ARG A 100 2.94 -7.44 3.60
C ARG A 100 1.59 -8.13 3.53
N TYR A 101 0.71 -7.75 4.43
CA TYR A 101 -0.71 -8.09 4.41
C TYR A 101 -1.54 -6.81 4.40
N VAL A 102 -2.10 -6.47 3.23
CA VAL A 102 -2.84 -5.22 3.01
C VAL A 102 -1.95 -4.00 3.35
N GLY A 103 -2.14 -3.38 4.52
CA GLY A 103 -1.37 -2.23 5.02
C GLY A 103 -0.27 -2.61 6.01
N ASP A 104 -0.39 -3.74 6.70
CA ASP A 104 0.57 -4.22 7.68
C ASP A 104 1.77 -4.90 7.02
N THR A 105 2.98 -4.58 7.49
CA THR A 105 4.22 -5.12 6.95
C THR A 105 5.10 -5.68 8.05
N PHE A 106 5.79 -6.78 7.76
CA PHE A 106 6.84 -7.33 8.60
C PHE A 106 8.16 -7.29 7.83
N VAL A 107 9.17 -6.70 8.45
CA VAL A 107 10.44 -6.39 7.80
C VAL A 107 11.63 -6.81 8.65
N VAL A 108 12.59 -7.46 8.00
CA VAL A 108 13.93 -7.68 8.56
C VAL A 108 14.90 -6.78 7.81
N ILE A 109 15.39 -5.74 8.48
CA ILE A 109 16.34 -4.77 7.94
C ILE A 109 17.36 -4.42 9.04
N GLU A 110 18.50 -3.87 8.64
CA GLU A 110 19.53 -3.40 9.56
C GLU A 110 19.01 -2.23 10.41
N PRO A 111 19.29 -2.20 11.73
CA PRO A 111 18.74 -1.19 12.63
C PRO A 111 18.97 0.25 12.16
N ASP A 112 20.16 0.53 11.65
CA ASP A 112 20.59 1.85 11.21
C ASP A 112 19.82 2.36 9.98
N HIS A 113 19.24 1.44 9.21
CA HIS A 113 18.47 1.76 8.00
C HIS A 113 16.97 1.89 8.26
N VAL A 114 16.47 1.56 9.46
CA VAL A 114 15.03 1.53 9.75
C VAL A 114 14.38 2.90 9.56
N LEU A 115 15.02 3.98 10.03
CA LEU A 115 14.48 5.33 9.94
C LEU A 115 14.47 5.83 8.48
N THR A 116 15.60 5.73 7.79
CA THR A 116 15.72 6.17 6.39
C THR A 116 14.79 5.37 5.47
N PHE A 117 14.61 4.08 5.73
CA PHE A 117 13.66 3.24 5.00
C PHE A 117 12.22 3.72 5.15
N LYS A 118 11.80 4.08 6.38
CA LYS A 118 10.47 4.65 6.64
C LYS A 118 10.30 6.00 5.94
N GLU A 119 11.29 6.86 6.03
CA GLU A 119 11.28 8.19 5.41
C GLU A 119 11.22 8.10 3.88
N SER A 120 11.89 7.12 3.27
CA SER A 120 11.78 6.84 1.84
C SER A 120 10.35 6.50 1.41
N PHE A 121 9.59 5.74 2.20
CA PHE A 121 8.16 5.55 1.91
C PHE A 121 7.33 6.84 2.08
N ASN A 122 7.52 7.55 3.19
CA ASN A 122 6.72 8.73 3.55
C ASN A 122 7.06 9.98 2.70
N SER A 123 8.16 9.96 1.96
CA SER A 123 8.60 11.06 1.08
C SER A 123 8.00 11.00 -0.33
N ILE A 124 7.41 9.87 -0.75
CA ILE A 124 6.91 9.72 -2.12
C ILE A 124 5.55 10.43 -2.27
N PRO A 125 4.42 9.93 -1.70
CA PRO A 125 3.20 10.72 -1.60
C PRO A 125 3.00 11.25 -0.18
N SER A 126 2.74 12.55 -0.04
CA SER A 126 2.49 13.19 1.26
C SER A 126 1.29 12.59 2.02
N ASP A 127 0.32 12.04 1.28
CA ASP A 127 -0.92 11.52 1.86
C ASP A 127 -0.79 10.12 2.49
N ILE A 128 0.18 9.31 2.07
CA ILE A 128 0.36 7.93 2.59
C ILE A 128 1.49 7.96 3.61
N GLN A 129 1.15 7.59 4.85
CA GLN A 129 2.08 7.64 5.96
C GLN A 129 2.20 6.25 6.59
N PHE A 130 3.44 5.77 6.71
CA PHE A 130 3.77 4.55 7.42
C PHE A 130 4.06 4.87 8.89
N THR A 131 3.43 4.11 9.79
CA THR A 131 3.75 4.03 11.22
C THR A 131 4.79 2.93 11.43
N ARG A 132 5.37 2.84 12.63
CA ARG A 132 6.43 1.88 12.93
C ARG A 132 6.28 1.31 14.33
N GLU A 133 6.40 -0.01 14.43
CA GLU A 133 6.56 -0.73 15.70
C GLU A 133 7.87 -1.51 15.66
N GLY A 134 8.72 -1.28 16.66
CA GLY A 134 10.01 -1.94 16.77
C GLY A 134 9.92 -3.26 17.52
N GLU A 135 10.89 -4.14 17.28
CA GLU A 135 11.10 -5.31 18.13
C GLU A 135 11.48 -4.90 19.55
N GLU A 136 10.82 -5.51 20.54
CA GLU A 136 11.11 -5.35 21.97
C GLU A 136 11.34 -6.72 22.60
N ASN A 137 12.42 -6.89 23.40
CA ASN A 137 12.73 -8.16 24.06
C ASN A 137 12.73 -9.39 23.11
N ASN A 138 13.32 -9.22 21.93
CA ASN A 138 13.36 -10.21 20.84
C ASN A 138 11.98 -10.65 20.30
N GLN A 139 10.96 -9.82 20.51
CA GLN A 139 9.58 -10.10 20.14
C GLN A 139 9.00 -8.97 19.29
N LEU A 140 8.13 -9.33 18.35
CA LEU A 140 7.37 -8.36 17.56
C LEU A 140 5.99 -8.93 17.25
N ALA A 141 4.95 -8.14 17.54
CA ALA A 141 3.59 -8.49 17.16
C ALA A 141 3.36 -8.24 15.66
N PHE A 142 2.68 -9.18 14.99
CA PHE A 142 2.30 -9.07 13.59
C PHE A 142 1.08 -9.94 13.26
N LEU A 143 0.00 -9.35 12.75
CA LEU A 143 -1.25 -10.04 12.34
C LEU A 143 -1.79 -11.03 13.39
N HIS A 144 -1.85 -10.61 14.66
CA HIS A 144 -2.26 -11.41 15.82
C HIS A 144 -1.28 -12.53 16.23
N PHE A 145 -0.14 -12.65 15.57
CA PHE A 145 0.97 -13.51 15.99
C PHE A 145 2.01 -12.70 16.76
N LEU A 146 2.71 -13.37 17.66
CA LEU A 146 3.89 -12.84 18.33
C LEU A 146 5.10 -13.58 17.80
N ILE A 147 5.95 -12.88 17.05
CA ILE A 147 7.13 -13.44 16.40
C ILE A 147 8.31 -13.33 17.35
N PHE A 148 9.02 -14.44 17.58
CA PHE A 148 10.19 -14.50 18.45
C PHE A 148 11.47 -14.67 17.63
N ARG A 149 12.46 -13.80 17.89
CA ARG A 149 13.81 -13.98 17.37
C ARG A 149 14.65 -14.77 18.37
N LYS A 150 15.17 -15.93 17.94
CA LYS A 150 16.11 -16.72 18.74
C LYS A 150 17.53 -16.14 18.65
N ASP A 151 18.38 -16.49 19.61
CA ASP A 151 19.79 -16.06 19.64
C ASP A 151 20.59 -16.52 18.40
N CYS A 152 20.20 -17.64 17.79
CA CYS A 152 20.77 -18.12 16.52
C CYS A 152 20.28 -17.35 15.28
N GLY A 153 19.40 -16.35 15.45
CA GLY A 153 18.86 -15.50 14.39
C GLY A 153 17.61 -16.04 13.68
N SER A 154 17.16 -17.27 13.98
CA SER A 154 15.92 -17.84 13.43
C SER A 154 14.67 -17.18 14.04
N LEU A 155 13.59 -17.13 13.26
CA LEU A 155 12.29 -16.62 13.70
C LEU A 155 11.34 -17.78 14.02
N LEU A 156 10.52 -17.64 15.06
CA LEU A 156 9.50 -18.59 15.48
C LEU A 156 8.16 -17.89 15.71
#